data_AF-A0A7Y5HF03-F1
#
_entry.id   AF-A0A7Y5HF03-F1
#
_cell.length_a   1.000
_cell.length_b   1.000
_cell.length_c   1.000
_cell.angle_alpha   90.00
_cell.angle_beta   90.00
_cell.angle_gamma   90.00
#
_symmetry.space_group_name_H-M   'P 1'
#
loop_
_entity.id
_entity.type
_entity.pdbx_description
1 polymer ?
#
loop_
_entity_poly.entity_id
_entity_poly.type
_entity_poly.pdbx_seq_one_letter_code
_entity_poly.pdbx_strand_id
1 'polypeptide(L)'
;MIRVSLIVAVVLVAAGCRSAEMREQQDPPPARVWAPPMHGVRDDLTRVEASAKYPLSDCVVSGKPLDSMGGPVAYEDYGGNEVQFCCVDCAWEYVKRPSAYRGRLPRRGS
;
A
#
# COMPACT_ATOMS: atom_id res chain seq x y z
N MET A 1 24.71 5.50 -65.24
CA MET A 1 23.43 4.81 -65.47
C MET A 1 23.21 3.79 -64.36
N ILE A 2 22.31 4.11 -63.43
CA ILE A 2 21.28 3.19 -62.90
C ILE A 2 21.86 1.86 -62.39
N ARG A 3 22.31 1.69 -61.13
CA ARG A 3 21.48 1.24 -59.98
C ARG A 3 22.36 1.06 -58.72
N VAL A 4 23.06 2.09 -58.24
CA VAL A 4 23.90 2.02 -57.02
C VAL A 4 23.38 2.95 -55.91
N SER A 5 22.06 3.20 -55.89
CA SER A 5 21.44 4.20 -55.00
C SER A 5 20.22 3.69 -54.21
N LEU A 6 20.04 2.37 -54.02
CA LEU A 6 18.84 1.85 -53.32
C LEU A 6 19.10 1.03 -52.04
N ILE A 7 20.34 0.87 -51.58
CA ILE A 7 20.62 0.05 -50.38
C ILE A 7 21.15 0.90 -49.19
N VAL A 8 21.49 2.17 -49.41
CA VAL A 8 21.99 3.09 -48.36
C VAL A 8 20.91 4.12 -47.97
N ALA A 9 19.71 3.65 -47.68
CA ALA A 9 18.61 4.50 -47.18
C ALA A 9 17.84 3.86 -45.99
N VAL A 10 18.41 2.82 -45.37
CA VAL A 10 17.82 2.17 -44.18
C VAL A 10 18.52 2.59 -42.88
N VAL A 11 19.58 3.41 -42.98
CA VAL A 11 20.37 3.87 -41.83
C VAL A 11 20.41 5.41 -41.84
N LEU A 12 19.49 6.05 -41.09
CA LEU A 12 19.55 7.41 -40.51
C LEU A 12 18.10 7.83 -40.11
N VAL A 13 17.63 7.53 -38.90
CA VAL A 13 17.71 8.37 -37.69
C VAL A 13 16.49 9.30 -37.48
N ALA A 14 15.83 9.07 -36.33
CA ALA A 14 15.10 10.02 -35.47
C ALA A 14 13.81 10.70 -35.97
N ALA A 15 12.66 10.09 -35.64
CA ALA A 15 11.48 10.80 -35.14
C ALA A 15 10.60 9.85 -34.31
N GLY A 16 11.07 9.49 -33.12
CA GLY A 16 10.33 8.63 -32.18
C GLY A 16 10.92 8.63 -30.77
N CYS A 17 11.62 9.70 -30.37
CA CYS A 17 11.97 9.93 -28.97
C CYS A 17 10.76 10.51 -28.26
N ARG A 18 10.04 9.66 -27.50
CA ARG A 18 9.39 9.96 -26.21
C ARG A 18 8.48 8.81 -25.83
N SER A 19 9.02 7.84 -25.10
CA SER A 19 8.30 7.09 -24.06
C SER A 19 9.34 6.44 -23.13
N ALA A 20 10.33 7.23 -22.74
CA ALA A 20 10.88 7.11 -21.39
C ALA A 20 10.02 8.07 -20.55
N GLU A 21 9.64 7.63 -19.36
CA GLU A 21 8.74 8.28 -18.41
C GLU A 21 7.28 8.44 -18.85
N MET A 22 6.41 7.52 -18.43
CA MET A 22 5.73 7.78 -17.17
C MET A 22 5.03 6.50 -16.68
N ARG A 23 5.53 6.05 -15.52
CA ARG A 23 4.81 5.35 -14.47
C ARG A 23 3.29 5.48 -14.62
N GLU A 24 2.64 4.37 -14.88
CA GLU A 24 1.74 3.81 -13.90
C GLU A 24 1.63 2.33 -14.24
N GLN A 25 2.48 1.51 -13.62
CA GLN A 25 1.96 0.24 -13.16
C GLN A 25 0.73 0.60 -12.32
N GLN A 26 -0.46 0.55 -12.91
CA GLN A 26 -1.62 0.20 -12.13
C GLN A 26 -1.40 -1.22 -11.63
N ASP A 27 -0.56 -1.34 -10.61
CA ASP A 27 -0.83 -2.26 -9.54
C ASP A 27 -2.23 -1.87 -9.03
N PRO A 28 -3.24 -2.75 -9.09
CA PRO A 28 -4.46 -2.48 -8.34
C PRO A 28 -4.04 -2.25 -6.88
N PRO A 29 -4.50 -1.19 -6.19
CA PRO A 29 -4.21 -1.06 -4.77
C PRO A 29 -4.63 -2.36 -4.07
N PRO A 30 -3.81 -2.93 -3.17
CA PRO A 30 -4.15 -4.18 -2.49
C PRO A 30 -5.26 -3.92 -1.46
N ALA A 31 -6.50 -3.75 -1.94
CA ALA A 31 -7.77 -3.94 -1.23
C ALA A 31 -8.93 -3.31 -2.01
N ARG A 32 -9.44 -4.00 -3.03
CA ARG A 32 -10.90 -3.97 -3.29
C ARG A 32 -11.51 -5.29 -2.84
N VAL A 33 -11.44 -5.53 -1.53
CA VAL A 33 -12.30 -6.50 -0.84
C VAL A 33 -13.32 -5.67 -0.07
N TRP A 34 -14.53 -5.58 -0.62
CA TRP A 34 -15.77 -5.09 -0.03
C TRP A 34 -15.61 -4.13 1.17
N ALA A 35 -15.50 -2.84 0.89
CA ALA A 35 -15.87 -1.80 1.85
C ALA A 35 -17.02 -1.01 1.23
N PRO A 36 -18.23 -0.98 1.83
CA PRO A 36 -19.32 -0.16 1.33
C PRO A 36 -18.92 1.33 1.36
N PRO A 37 -19.44 2.16 0.44
CA PRO A 37 -18.96 3.52 0.23
C PRO A 37 -19.49 4.45 1.33
N MET A 38 -18.71 4.59 2.41
CA MET A 38 -18.92 5.64 3.40
C MET A 38 -18.19 6.91 2.91
N HIS A 39 -18.84 7.65 2.02
CA HIS A 39 -18.38 8.97 1.58
C HIS A 39 -18.30 9.92 2.77
N GLY A 40 -17.09 10.23 3.26
CA GLY A 40 -16.89 11.39 4.13
C GLY A 40 -15.74 11.39 5.15
N VAL A 41 -14.92 10.35 5.28
CA VAL A 41 -13.76 10.38 6.20
C VAL A 41 -12.55 9.75 5.48
N ARG A 42 -11.39 10.38 5.64
CA ARG A 42 -10.28 10.41 4.67
C ARG A 42 -9.39 9.18 4.78
N ASP A 43 -8.36 9.16 3.93
CA ASP A 43 -7.31 8.17 3.68
C ASP A 43 -6.49 7.78 4.92
N ASP A 44 -7.15 7.26 5.94
CA ASP A 44 -6.64 7.27 7.30
C ASP A 44 -5.82 6.03 7.66
N LEU A 45 -6.09 4.92 6.97
CA LEU A 45 -5.36 3.66 7.08
C LEU A 45 -5.26 3.02 5.69
N THR A 46 -4.05 2.74 5.25
CA THR A 46 -3.82 1.98 4.00
C THR A 46 -3.60 0.52 4.34
N ARG A 47 -4.35 -0.41 3.72
CA ARG A 47 -4.16 -1.84 3.99
C ARG A 47 -2.79 -2.28 3.48
N VAL A 48 -2.05 -3.01 4.31
CA VAL A 48 -0.76 -3.60 3.96
C VAL A 48 -0.75 -5.07 4.33
N GLU A 49 0.24 -5.80 3.80
CA GLU A 49 0.47 -7.18 4.21
C GLU A 49 1.04 -7.21 5.63
N ALA A 50 0.58 -8.16 6.45
CA ALA A 50 1.02 -8.28 7.83
C ALA A 50 2.48 -8.74 7.89
N SER A 51 3.34 -7.91 8.48
CA SER A 51 4.73 -8.26 8.71
C SER A 51 4.88 -9.23 9.89
N ALA A 52 5.64 -10.31 9.69
CA ALA A 52 6.01 -11.21 10.78
C ALA A 52 6.93 -10.55 11.83
N LYS A 53 7.48 -9.36 11.55
CA LYS A 53 8.36 -8.60 12.45
C LYS A 53 7.61 -7.61 13.35
N TYR A 54 6.27 -7.67 13.37
CA TYR A 54 5.49 -6.79 14.23
C TYR A 54 5.70 -7.15 15.71
N PRO A 55 6.07 -6.18 16.56
CA PRO A 55 6.56 -6.47 17.91
C PRO A 55 5.45 -6.72 18.93
N LEU A 56 4.17 -6.53 18.57
CA LEU A 56 3.05 -6.83 19.44
C LEU A 56 2.40 -8.16 19.01
N SER A 57 2.18 -9.05 19.97
CA SER A 57 1.38 -10.27 19.79
C SER A 57 -0.12 -10.02 19.91
N ASP A 58 -0.50 -8.96 20.62
CA ASP A 58 -1.87 -8.65 21.00
C ASP A 58 -2.36 -7.37 20.31
N CYS A 59 -3.65 -7.35 19.99
CA CYS A 59 -4.33 -6.23 19.38
C CYS A 59 -4.36 -5.03 20.34
N VAL A 60 -3.86 -3.88 19.90
CA VAL A 60 -3.79 -2.64 20.70
C VAL A 60 -5.16 -2.09 21.12
N VAL A 61 -6.22 -2.49 20.40
CA VAL A 61 -7.59 -2.03 20.60
C VAL A 61 -8.35 -2.97 21.54
N SER A 62 -8.35 -4.27 21.25
CA SER A 62 -9.14 -5.26 21.98
C SER A 62 -8.38 -5.99 23.09
N GLY A 63 -7.04 -5.97 23.07
CA GLY A 63 -6.18 -6.74 23.98
C GLY A 63 -6.20 -8.26 23.74
N LYS A 64 -6.79 -8.72 22.63
CA LYS A 64 -6.81 -10.14 22.24
C LYS A 64 -5.61 -10.47 21.33
N PRO A 65 -5.19 -11.74 21.25
CA PRO A 65 -4.15 -12.16 20.31
C PRO A 65 -4.50 -11.78 18.87
N LEU A 66 -3.51 -11.33 18.10
CA LEU A 66 -3.71 -10.89 16.71
C LEU A 66 -4.22 -11.99 15.79
N ASP A 67 -3.88 -13.24 16.07
CA ASP A 67 -4.29 -14.43 15.32
C ASP A 67 -5.66 -14.98 15.70
N SER A 68 -6.30 -14.44 16.75
CA SER A 68 -7.57 -14.97 17.31
C SER A 68 -8.74 -14.98 16.33
N MET A 69 -8.66 -14.23 15.23
CA MET A 69 -9.72 -14.13 14.21
C MET A 69 -9.29 -14.69 12.85
N GLY A 70 -8.27 -15.55 12.81
CA GLY A 70 -7.75 -16.13 11.57
C GLY A 70 -6.57 -15.37 10.96
N GLY A 71 -5.94 -14.49 11.75
CA GLY A 71 -4.72 -13.77 11.39
C GLY A 71 -4.82 -12.25 11.57
N PRO A 72 -3.68 -11.57 11.70
CA PRO A 72 -3.64 -10.12 11.78
C PRO A 72 -4.09 -9.47 10.48
N VAL A 73 -4.82 -8.37 10.61
CA VAL A 73 -5.02 -7.40 9.53
C VAL A 73 -4.08 -6.21 9.76
N ALA A 74 -3.21 -5.94 8.80
CA ALA A 74 -2.23 -4.87 8.89
C ALA A 74 -2.64 -3.64 8.08
N TYR A 75 -2.36 -2.48 8.65
CA TYR A 75 -2.57 -1.19 8.01
C TYR A 75 -1.39 -0.27 8.29
N GLU A 76 -1.14 0.66 7.39
CA GLU A 76 -0.24 1.77 7.60
C GLU A 76 -1.02 2.97 8.16
N ASP A 77 -0.59 3.47 9.32
CA ASP A 77 -1.13 4.70 9.92
C ASP A 77 -0.63 5.94 9.18
N TYR A 78 -1.25 7.10 9.42
CA TYR A 78 -0.82 8.37 8.81
C TYR A 78 0.63 8.79 9.09
N GLY A 79 1.27 8.21 10.13
CA GLY A 79 2.71 8.40 10.40
C GLY A 79 3.59 7.42 9.62
N GLY A 80 2.98 6.66 8.71
CA GLY A 80 3.52 5.53 7.98
C GLY A 80 3.84 4.31 8.85
N ASN A 81 3.44 4.27 10.12
CA ASN A 81 3.73 3.13 10.98
C ASN A 81 2.80 1.97 10.64
N GLU A 82 3.37 0.77 10.52
CA GLU A 82 2.58 -0.44 10.41
C GLU A 82 1.87 -0.70 11.74
N VAL A 83 0.58 -0.99 11.67
CA VAL A 83 -0.27 -1.34 12.80
C VAL A 83 -1.07 -2.57 12.43
N GLN A 84 -0.97 -3.61 13.27
CA GLN A 84 -1.74 -4.83 13.10
C GLN A 84 -2.87 -4.91 14.12
N PHE A 85 -4.01 -5.41 13.66
CA PHE A 85 -5.19 -5.63 14.47
C PHE A 85 -5.69 -7.06 14.31
N CYS A 86 -6.38 -7.58 15.32
CA CYS A 86 -7.01 -8.89 15.22
C CYS A 86 -8.20 -8.89 14.25
N CYS A 87 -8.82 -7.75 13.94
CA CYS A 87 -9.95 -7.67 13.00
C CYS A 87 -10.11 -6.27 12.42
N VAL A 88 -10.95 -6.16 11.39
CA VAL A 88 -11.26 -4.89 10.70
C VAL A 88 -11.96 -3.91 11.65
N ASP A 89 -12.87 -4.39 12.52
CA ASP A 89 -13.55 -3.51 13.49
C ASP A 89 -12.60 -2.83 14.47
N CYS A 90 -11.50 -3.51 14.83
CA CYS A 90 -10.45 -2.90 15.65
C CYS A 90 -9.74 -1.77 14.89
N ALA A 91 -9.50 -1.92 13.58
CA ALA A 91 -8.95 -0.84 12.76
C ALA A 91 -9.89 0.37 12.72
N TRP A 92 -11.21 0.15 12.60
CA TRP A 92 -12.20 1.23 12.66
C TRP A 92 -12.17 1.97 14.00
N GLU A 93 -12.08 1.25 15.12
CA GLU A 93 -12.04 1.89 16.43
C GLU A 93 -10.74 2.65 16.68
N TYR A 94 -9.63 2.18 16.10
CA TYR A 94 -8.37 2.91 16.08
C TYR A 94 -8.50 4.26 15.37
N VAL A 95 -9.14 4.31 14.19
CA VAL A 95 -9.34 5.56 13.43
C VAL A 95 -10.24 6.55 14.19
N LYS A 96 -11.24 6.07 14.95
CA LYS A 96 -12.07 6.95 15.76
C LYS A 96 -11.31 7.62 16.90
N ARG A 97 -10.28 6.96 17.45
CA ARG A 97 -9.56 7.42 18.65
C ARG A 97 -8.04 7.14 18.56
N PRO A 98 -7.32 7.65 17.55
CA PRO A 98 -5.93 7.28 17.32
C PRO A 98 -5.02 7.67 18.49
N SER A 99 -5.29 8.80 19.13
CA SER A 99 -4.55 9.27 20.32
C SER A 99 -4.64 8.31 21.51
N ALA A 100 -5.72 7.53 21.64
CA ALA A 100 -5.89 6.57 22.72
C ALA A 100 -5.02 5.31 22.57
N TYR A 101 -4.61 4.98 21.33
CA TYR A 101 -3.93 3.73 21.00
C TYR A 101 -2.48 3.95 20.56
N ARG A 102 -2.18 5.04 19.87
CA ARG A 102 -0.88 5.30 19.24
C ARG A 102 0.30 5.36 20.21
N GLY A 103 0.05 5.70 21.48
CA GLY A 103 1.08 5.65 22.54
C GLY A 103 1.55 4.24 22.91
N ARG A 104 0.77 3.20 22.56
CA ARG A 104 1.11 1.79 22.79
C ARG A 104 1.73 1.10 21.57
N LEU A 105 1.78 1.79 20.43
CA LEU A 105 2.35 1.24 19.22
C LEU A 105 3.87 1.36 19.23
N PRO A 106 4.57 0.35 18.67
CA PRO A 106 6.00 0.45 18.44
C PRO A 106 6.28 1.62 17.49
N ARG A 107 7.31 2.41 17.77
CA ARG A 107 7.82 3.38 16.79
C ARG A 107 8.63 2.62 15.74
N ARG A 108 8.41 2.90 14.45
CA ARG A 108 9.23 2.35 13.37
C ARG A 108 10.71 2.62 13.66
N GLY A 109 11.53 1.58 13.58
CA GLY A 109 12.98 1.67 13.60
C GLY A 109 13.61 1.26 14.93
N SER A 110 13.97 -0.01 15.02
CA SER A 110 15.19 -0.47 15.70
C SER A 110 15.81 -1.55 14.83
#